data_AF-A0A0F7ZLI6-F1
#
_entry.id   AF-A0A0F7ZLI6-F1
#
_cell.length_a   1.000
_cell.length_b   1.000
_cell.length_c   1.000
_cell.angle_alpha   90.00
_cell.angle_beta   90.00
_cell.angle_gamma   90.00
#
_symmetry.space_group_name_H-M   'P 1'
#
loop_
_entity.id
_entity.type
_entity.pdbx_description
1 polymer ?
#
loop_
_entity_poly.entity_id
_entity_poly.type
_entity_poly.pdbx_seq_one_letter_code
_entity_poly.pdbx_strand_id
1 'polypeptide(L)'
;MVASLLEDNRRAEFSLLDSDKYPIAFDDLEYPPLKFAVIISGYASSGESCRAFFDSPIKTPSMHMLGILDDVVDEETSLKLAARCQGPDDDKPNESIVVYHPGGHVAPSGKRELAAMTQFLKRCIG
;
A
#
# COMPACT_ATOMS: atom_id res chain seq x y z
N MET A 1 -3.90 -0.85 6.69
CA MET A 1 -4.05 -0.46 5.26
C MET A 1 -5.28 -1.16 4.68
N VAL A 2 -6.24 -0.42 4.11
CA VAL A 2 -7.52 -0.99 3.62
C VAL A 2 -7.33 -1.97 2.46
N ALA A 3 -6.44 -1.68 1.52
CA ALA A 3 -6.11 -2.60 0.42
C ALA A 3 -5.66 -3.97 0.93
N SER A 4 -4.81 -4.00 1.96
CA SER A 4 -4.38 -5.23 2.63
C SER A 4 -5.54 -5.96 3.33
N LEU A 5 -6.43 -5.23 4.01
CA LEU A 5 -7.58 -5.81 4.72
C LEU A 5 -8.56 -6.52 3.78
N LEU A 6 -8.80 -5.96 2.59
CA LEU A 6 -9.76 -6.49 1.62
C LEU A 6 -9.22 -7.65 0.79
N GLU A 7 -8.00 -8.12 1.03
CA GLU A 7 -7.45 -9.32 0.38
C GLU A 7 -7.91 -10.59 1.10
N ASP A 8 -8.25 -11.63 0.32
CA ASP A 8 -8.87 -12.85 0.82
C ASP A 8 -8.05 -13.57 1.91
N ASN A 9 -6.71 -13.50 1.81
CA ASN A 9 -5.82 -14.14 2.78
C ASN A 9 -5.69 -13.36 4.08
N ARG A 10 -6.09 -12.09 4.14
CA ARG A 10 -5.70 -11.21 5.24
C ARG A 10 -6.32 -11.63 6.57
N ARG A 11 -7.56 -12.11 6.58
CA ARG A 11 -8.22 -12.60 7.80
C ARG A 11 -7.45 -13.76 8.45
N ALA A 12 -6.86 -14.64 7.64
CA ALA A 12 -6.03 -15.73 8.14
C ALA A 12 -4.75 -15.20 8.81
N GLU A 13 -4.11 -14.17 8.24
CA GLU A 13 -2.91 -13.54 8.81
C GLU A 13 -3.15 -12.97 10.22
N PHE A 14 -4.29 -12.31 10.44
CA PHE A 14 -4.66 -11.84 11.78
C PHE A 14 -4.90 -12.99 12.75
N SER A 15 -5.43 -14.12 12.28
CA SER A 15 -5.72 -15.28 13.13
C SER A 15 -4.44 -16.00 13.61
N LEU A 16 -3.31 -15.79 12.94
CA LEU A 16 -2.01 -16.34 13.32
C LEU A 16 -1.29 -15.52 14.39
N LEU A 17 -1.75 -14.30 14.68
CA LEU A 17 -1.14 -13.41 15.66
C LEU A 17 -2.06 -13.27 16.89
N ASP A 18 -1.54 -13.64 18.06
CA ASP A 18 -2.29 -13.53 19.33
C ASP A 18 -2.61 -12.08 19.73
N SER A 19 -1.87 -11.10 19.19
CA SER A 19 -1.97 -9.69 19.55
C SER A 19 -3.10 -8.95 18.84
N ASP A 20 -3.51 -9.40 17.64
CA ASP A 20 -4.30 -8.56 16.74
C ASP A 20 -5.53 -9.26 16.21
N LYS A 21 -6.69 -8.73 16.59
CA LYS A 21 -7.96 -9.14 16.00
C LYS A 21 -8.16 -8.44 14.66
N TYR A 22 -8.69 -9.18 13.70
CA TYR A 22 -9.18 -8.60 12.46
C TYR A 22 -10.17 -7.46 12.78
N PRO A 23 -10.07 -6.28 12.15
CA PRO A 23 -10.90 -5.14 12.54
C PRO A 23 -12.40 -5.40 12.41
N ILE A 24 -13.16 -5.20 13.50
CA ILE A 24 -14.61 -5.48 13.56
C ILE A 24 -15.39 -4.74 12.46
N ALA A 25 -14.95 -3.52 12.11
CA ALA A 25 -15.57 -2.73 11.04
C ALA A 25 -15.50 -3.39 9.64
N PHE A 26 -14.63 -4.39 9.46
CA PHE A 26 -14.46 -5.16 8.23
C PHE A 26 -14.98 -6.60 8.36
N ASP A 27 -15.53 -6.99 9.52
CA ASP A 27 -15.82 -8.39 9.82
C ASP A 27 -16.93 -8.94 8.92
N ASP A 28 -17.99 -8.14 8.73
CA ASP A 28 -19.14 -8.45 7.88
C ASP A 28 -19.09 -7.71 6.52
N LEU A 29 -17.95 -7.10 6.18
CA LEU A 29 -17.83 -6.33 4.95
C LEU A 29 -17.53 -7.27 3.77
N GLU A 30 -18.55 -7.57 2.97
CA GLU A 30 -18.38 -8.28 1.70
C GLU A 30 -17.98 -7.29 0.59
N TYR A 31 -16.69 -7.14 0.38
CA TYR A 31 -16.15 -6.31 -0.71
C TYR A 31 -14.92 -6.98 -1.33
N PRO A 32 -14.81 -7.04 -2.68
CA PRO A 32 -13.67 -7.67 -3.33
C PRO A 32 -12.37 -6.88 -3.10
N PRO A 33 -11.19 -7.46 -3.33
CA PRO A 33 -9.94 -6.72 -3.30
C PRO A 33 -10.00 -5.44 -4.15
N LEU A 34 -9.36 -4.37 -3.67
CA LEU A 34 -9.34 -3.10 -4.40
C LEU A 34 -8.65 -3.28 -5.76
N LYS A 35 -9.14 -2.57 -6.79
CA LYS A 35 -8.49 -2.58 -8.11
C LYS A 35 -7.09 -1.98 -8.09
N PHE A 36 -6.85 -1.01 -7.20
CA PHE A 36 -5.56 -0.36 -7.01
C PHE A 36 -5.52 0.42 -5.68
N ALA A 37 -4.32 0.83 -5.28
CA ALA A 37 -4.07 1.80 -4.22
C ALA A 37 -3.07 2.88 -4.68
N VAL A 38 -3.37 4.14 -4.39
CA VAL A 38 -2.40 5.24 -4.50
C VAL A 38 -2.03 5.66 -3.09
N ILE A 39 -0.76 5.54 -2.75
CA ILE A 39 -0.23 5.72 -1.40
C ILE A 39 0.71 6.93 -1.45
N ILE A 40 0.42 7.95 -0.67
CA ILE A 40 1.17 9.21 -0.65
C ILE A 40 1.76 9.36 0.75
N SER A 41 3.08 9.44 0.85
CA SER A 41 3.82 9.45 2.13
C SER A 41 3.38 8.33 3.10
N GLY A 42 3.11 7.12 2.56
CA GLY A 42 2.71 5.96 3.36
C GLY A 42 3.90 5.11 3.77
N TYR A 43 3.81 4.48 4.94
CA TYR A 43 4.86 3.65 5.51
C TYR A 43 4.32 2.36 6.12
N ALA A 44 5.19 1.36 6.25
CA ALA A 44 4.91 0.14 6.98
C ALA A 44 5.40 0.30 8.42
N SER A 45 4.48 0.37 9.38
CA SER A 45 4.83 0.39 10.81
C SER A 45 5.42 -0.95 11.23
N SER A 46 6.51 -0.91 12.00
CA SER A 46 7.17 -2.10 12.56
C SER A 46 6.57 -2.59 13.89
N GLY A 47 5.52 -1.94 14.39
CA GLY A 47 4.84 -2.37 15.60
C GLY A 47 4.19 -3.74 15.43
N GLU A 48 4.17 -4.55 16.50
CA GLU A 48 3.55 -5.88 16.48
C GLU A 48 2.10 -5.83 15.97
N SER A 49 1.37 -4.77 16.34
CA SER A 49 -0.02 -4.56 15.94
C SER A 49 -0.24 -4.33 14.44
N CYS A 50 0.84 -4.06 13.71
CA CYS A 50 0.80 -3.78 12.28
C CYS A 50 1.24 -4.99 11.43
N ARG A 51 1.77 -6.06 12.06
CA ARG A 51 2.34 -7.20 11.36
C ARG A 51 1.35 -7.90 10.45
N ALA A 52 0.13 -8.17 10.94
CA ALA A 52 -0.90 -8.82 10.13
C ALA A 52 -1.21 -8.04 8.83
N PHE A 53 -1.07 -6.71 8.82
CA PHE A 53 -1.30 -5.90 7.63
C PHE A 53 -0.19 -6.00 6.59
N PHE A 54 1.06 -6.23 7.00
CA PHE A 54 2.24 -5.98 6.16
C PHE A 54 3.21 -7.16 6.03
N ASP A 55 3.18 -8.15 6.93
CA ASP A 55 4.11 -9.28 6.90
C ASP A 55 3.86 -10.17 5.67
N SER A 56 2.59 -10.37 5.31
CA SER A 56 2.23 -11.06 4.07
C SER A 56 2.11 -10.09 2.88
N PRO A 57 2.60 -10.49 1.68
CA PRO A 57 2.53 -9.67 0.47
C PRO A 57 1.14 -9.12 0.21
N ILE A 58 1.10 -7.89 -0.32
CA ILE A 58 -0.11 -7.20 -0.74
C ILE A 58 -0.18 -7.29 -2.26
N LYS A 59 -1.25 -7.91 -2.76
CA LYS A 59 -1.50 -8.20 -4.17
C LYS A 59 -2.21 -7.07 -4.90
N THR A 60 -2.90 -6.20 -4.18
CA THR A 60 -3.51 -4.99 -4.72
C THR A 60 -2.46 -4.15 -5.46
N PRO A 61 -2.63 -3.85 -6.77
CA PRO A 61 -1.73 -2.99 -7.52
C PRO A 61 -1.55 -1.64 -6.81
N SER A 62 -0.31 -1.17 -6.66
CA SER A 62 -0.07 0.06 -5.91
C SER A 62 0.91 1.02 -6.58
N MET A 63 0.66 2.31 -6.39
CA MET A 63 1.58 3.40 -6.67
C MET A 63 1.92 4.11 -5.36
N HIS A 64 3.20 4.35 -5.12
CA HIS A 64 3.75 5.02 -3.95
C HIS A 64 4.35 6.35 -4.39
N MET A 65 3.89 7.45 -3.80
CA MET A 65 4.41 8.78 -4.06
C MET A 65 5.15 9.28 -2.83
N LEU A 66 6.45 9.53 -2.98
CA LEU A 66 7.36 9.90 -1.90
C LEU A 66 7.90 11.32 -2.10
N GLY A 67 7.86 12.13 -1.04
CA GLY A 67 8.44 13.46 -1.03
C GLY A 67 9.93 13.40 -0.74
N ILE A 68 10.76 14.01 -1.60
CA ILE A 68 12.22 14.07 -1.40
C ILE A 68 12.59 14.87 -0.12
N LEU A 69 11.73 15.79 0.29
CA LEU A 69 11.92 16.63 1.48
C LEU A 69 11.00 16.20 2.64
N ASP A 70 10.45 14.99 2.61
CA ASP A 70 9.56 14.51 3.68
C ASP A 70 10.39 14.21 4.94
N ASP A 71 10.18 15.00 5.98
CA ASP A 71 10.85 14.87 7.28
C ASP A 71 9.95 14.21 8.35
N VAL A 72 8.70 13.87 7.99
CA VAL A 72 7.72 13.25 8.88
C VAL A 72 7.78 11.73 8.74
N VAL A 73 7.90 11.23 7.51
CA VAL A 73 7.95 9.80 7.21
C VAL A 73 9.27 9.46 6.56
N ASP A 74 10.02 8.56 7.20
CA ASP A 74 11.30 8.11 6.70
C ASP A 74 11.18 7.32 5.39
N GLU A 75 12.06 7.61 4.43
CA GLU A 75 12.06 6.98 3.11
C GLU A 75 12.20 5.46 3.20
N GLU A 76 13.05 4.94 4.09
CA GLU A 76 13.27 3.50 4.22
C GLU A 76 11.98 2.78 4.62
N THR A 77 11.18 3.38 5.50
CA THR A 77 9.89 2.82 5.93
C THR A 77 8.82 2.86 4.83
N SER A 78 8.88 3.87 3.96
CA SER A 78 8.02 3.98 2.77
C SER A 78 8.41 2.94 1.72
N LEU A 79 9.71 2.75 1.48
CA LEU A 79 10.23 1.73 0.56
C LEU A 79 9.97 0.32 1.06
N LYS A 80 10.01 0.09 2.38
CA LYS A 80 9.58 -1.18 3.00
C LYS A 80 8.11 -1.47 2.68
N LEU A 81 7.22 -0.48 2.77
CA LEU A 81 5.82 -0.65 2.38
C LEU A 81 5.70 -1.01 0.89
N ALA A 82 6.41 -0.27 0.02
CA ALA A 82 6.41 -0.54 -1.42
C ALA A 82 6.82 -1.99 -1.74
N ALA A 83 7.88 -2.49 -1.08
CA ALA A 83 8.36 -3.86 -1.25
C ALA A 83 7.36 -4.94 -0.76
N ARG A 84 6.43 -4.60 0.14
CA ARG A 84 5.34 -5.52 0.52
C ARG A 84 4.24 -5.56 -0.53
N CYS A 85 4.07 -4.50 -1.34
CA CYS A 85 3.05 -4.42 -2.37
C CYS A 85 3.51 -5.03 -3.70
N GLN A 86 3.47 -6.36 -3.78
CA GLN A 86 4.04 -7.10 -4.90
C GLN A 86 3.20 -7.10 -6.18
N GLY A 87 1.91 -6.76 -6.09
CA GLY A 87 0.99 -6.83 -7.23
C GLY A 87 0.41 -8.24 -7.44
N PRO A 88 -0.48 -8.41 -8.42
CA PRO A 88 -1.28 -9.63 -8.58
C PRO A 88 -0.53 -10.79 -9.25
N ASP A 89 0.60 -10.51 -9.91
CA ASP A 89 1.39 -11.50 -10.64
C ASP A 89 2.50 -12.06 -9.74
N ASP A 90 2.38 -13.33 -9.33
CA ASP A 90 3.38 -14.01 -8.50
C ASP A 90 4.73 -14.19 -9.19
N ASP A 91 4.75 -14.22 -10.53
CA ASP A 91 5.97 -14.34 -11.34
C ASP A 91 6.65 -12.97 -11.59
N LYS A 92 5.98 -11.86 -11.24
CA LYS A 92 6.53 -10.50 -11.29
C LYS A 92 6.46 -9.81 -9.92
N PRO A 93 7.15 -10.34 -8.89
CA PRO A 93 7.17 -9.70 -7.59
C PRO A 93 7.78 -8.29 -7.71
N ASN A 94 7.11 -7.29 -7.12
CA ASN A 94 7.41 -5.84 -7.15
C ASN A 94 6.86 -5.05 -8.35
N GLU A 95 5.58 -5.22 -8.70
CA GLU A 95 4.90 -4.29 -9.62
C GLU A 95 4.55 -2.92 -9.02
N SER A 96 4.91 -2.66 -7.75
CA SER A 96 4.71 -1.35 -7.11
C SER A 96 5.45 -0.26 -7.88
N ILE A 97 4.74 0.79 -8.27
CA ILE A 97 5.34 1.96 -8.92
C ILE A 97 5.74 2.96 -7.84
N VAL A 98 7.00 3.34 -7.75
CA VAL A 98 7.47 4.42 -6.87
C VAL A 98 7.72 5.68 -7.68
N VAL A 99 7.14 6.81 -7.26
CA VAL A 99 7.30 8.13 -7.88
C VAL A 99 7.77 9.12 -6.83
N TYR A 100 8.87 9.81 -7.11
CA TYR A 100 9.37 10.87 -6.24
C TYR A 100 8.86 12.24 -6.67
N HIS A 101 8.53 13.09 -5.70
CA HIS A 101 8.18 14.50 -5.92
C HIS A 101 9.07 15.42 -5.07
N PRO A 102 9.32 16.68 -5.50
CA PRO A 102 10.27 17.57 -4.81
C PRO A 102 9.75 18.17 -3.50
N GLY A 103 8.56 17.78 -3.04
CA GLY A 103 7.92 18.32 -1.84
C GLY A 103 8.32 17.57 -0.57
N GLY A 104 7.85 18.08 0.57
CA GLY A 104 7.89 17.37 1.85
C GLY A 104 6.68 16.48 2.06
N HIS A 105 6.15 16.44 3.29
CA HIS A 105 4.94 15.68 3.64
C HIS A 105 3.64 16.34 3.12
N VAL A 106 3.49 16.34 1.80
CA VAL A 106 2.38 17.03 1.10
C VAL A 106 1.88 16.20 -0.07
N ALA A 107 0.59 16.36 -0.40
CA ALA A 107 0.05 15.75 -1.61
C ALA A 107 0.72 16.34 -2.86
N PRO A 108 1.26 15.52 -3.77
CA PRO A 108 1.86 16.00 -5.00
C PRO A 108 0.82 16.60 -5.95
N SER A 109 1.15 17.76 -6.51
CA SER A 109 0.30 18.48 -7.47
C SER A 109 1.03 18.82 -8.77
N GLY A 110 2.28 18.37 -8.92
CA GLY A 110 3.07 18.60 -10.12
C GLY A 110 2.54 17.82 -11.32
N LYS A 111 2.75 18.38 -12.52
CA LYS A 111 2.23 17.81 -13.77
C LYS A 111 2.76 16.40 -14.04
N ARG A 112 4.00 16.11 -13.63
CA ARG A 112 4.65 14.81 -13.85
C ARG A 112 4.00 13.73 -12.99
N GLU A 113 3.79 14.03 -11.73
CA GLU A 113 3.21 13.16 -10.72
C GLU A 113 1.75 12.85 -11.08
N LEU A 114 0.98 13.88 -11.43
CA LEU A 114 -0.41 13.71 -11.88
C LEU A 114 -0.50 12.89 -13.18
N ALA A 115 0.43 13.06 -14.12
CA ALA A 115 0.49 12.26 -15.34
C ALA A 115 0.81 10.78 -15.05
N ALA A 116 1.79 10.52 -14.18
CA ALA A 116 2.14 9.17 -13.74
C ALA A 116 0.94 8.48 -13.06
N MET A 117 0.29 9.18 -12.12
CA MET A 117 -0.93 8.68 -11.46
C MET A 117 -2.03 8.39 -12.49
N THR A 118 -2.27 9.30 -13.44
CA THR A 118 -3.27 9.09 -14.50
C THR A 118 -2.97 7.84 -15.33
N GLN A 119 -1.70 7.61 -15.70
CA GLN A 119 -1.30 6.42 -16.44
C GLN A 119 -1.49 5.14 -15.63
N PHE A 120 -1.14 5.16 -14.34
CA PHE A 120 -1.36 4.04 -13.43
C PHE A 120 -2.84 3.70 -13.28
N LEU A 121 -3.69 4.72 -13.04
CA LEU A 121 -5.13 4.53 -12.93
C LEU A 121 -5.70 3.88 -14.19
N LYS A 122 -5.34 4.38 -15.38
CA LYS A 122 -5.76 3.81 -16.66
C LYS A 122 -5.37 2.34 -16.81
N ARG A 123 -4.18 1.95 -16.36
CA ARG A 123 -3.72 0.54 -16.38
C ARG A 123 -4.56 -0.37 -15.47
N CYS A 124 -5.05 0.14 -14.35
CA CYS A 124 -5.79 -0.66 -13.36
C CYS A 124 -7.29 -0.72 -13.61
N ILE A 125 -7.88 0.28 -14.27
CA ILE A 125 -9.35 0.36 -14.47
C ILE A 125 -9.80 0.26 -15.92
N GLY A 126 -8.92 0.55 -16.88
CA GLY A 126 -9.18 0.47 -18.32
C GLY A 126 -8.85 -0.89 -18.87
#